data_AF-A0A1I8NY31-F1
#
_entry.id   AF-A0A1I8NY31-F1
#
_cell.length_a   1.000
_cell.length_b   1.000
_cell.length_c   1.000
_cell.angle_alpha   90.00
_cell.angle_beta   90.00
_cell.angle_gamma   90.00
#
_symmetry.space_group_name_H-M   'P 1'
#
loop_
_entity.id
_entity.type
_entity.pdbx_description
1 polymer ?
#
loop_
_entity_poly.entity_id
_entity_poly.type
_entity_poly.pdbx_seq_one_letter_code
_entity_poly.pdbx_strand_id
1 'polypeptide(L)'
;MFKTITCKHIVLFYLLAMHLVRATGSARNKRFLIFPEGAPTRHQFIGGIGIPVDLEYESLTSGYVLKAMYWLPYNETHFRENPYLPEYKNELPNVNNRAFGGNHHRERRSTLRWDIYDILSERLSSYGYKGQECVMKAICEANAMTFVRHYDVFGELMHILFSPSTSRDMDTEMSQNFKEAEKQGASLGDCDIYESLLL
;
A
#
# COMPACT_ATOMS: atom_id res chain seq x y z
N MET A 1 -44.52 28.27 -30.36
CA MET A 1 -44.87 28.28 -28.92
C MET A 1 -44.04 27.22 -28.20
N PHE A 2 -42.77 27.50 -27.89
CA PHE A 2 -41.99 26.79 -26.86
C PHE A 2 -41.00 27.81 -26.29
N LYS A 3 -41.30 28.28 -25.08
CA LYS A 3 -40.57 29.35 -24.40
C LYS A 3 -39.16 28.87 -24.05
N THR A 4 -38.20 29.75 -24.30
CA THR A 4 -36.81 29.70 -23.86
C THR A 4 -36.70 29.27 -22.40
N ILE A 5 -36.31 28.02 -22.17
CA ILE A 5 -35.84 27.55 -20.86
C ILE A 5 -34.51 28.27 -20.63
N THR A 6 -34.53 29.31 -19.79
CA THR A 6 -33.33 30.07 -19.47
C THR A 6 -32.37 29.19 -18.68
N CYS A 7 -31.06 29.36 -18.91
CA CYS A 7 -29.98 28.60 -18.27
C CYS A 7 -30.13 28.50 -16.73
N LYS A 8 -30.75 29.50 -16.10
CA LYS A 8 -31.13 29.47 -14.68
C LYS A 8 -31.95 28.25 -14.28
N HIS A 9 -32.89 27.79 -15.10
CA HIS A 9 -33.71 26.61 -14.80
C HIS A 9 -32.92 25.30 -14.90
N ILE A 10 -31.96 25.22 -15.83
CA ILE A 10 -31.08 24.05 -15.94
C ILE A 10 -30.16 23.96 -14.72
N VAL A 11 -29.57 25.08 -14.31
CA VAL A 11 -28.73 25.13 -13.10
C VAL A 11 -29.54 24.83 -11.84
N LEU A 12 -30.76 25.37 -11.72
CA LEU A 12 -31.63 25.08 -10.58
C LEU A 12 -32.01 23.60 -10.52
N PHE A 13 -32.31 22.98 -11.67
CA PHE A 13 -32.62 21.56 -11.77
C PHE A 13 -31.40 20.69 -11.41
N TYR A 14 -30.20 21.08 -11.85
CA TYR A 14 -28.96 20.38 -11.51
C TYR A 14 -28.65 20.46 -10.00
N LEU A 15 -28.83 21.63 -9.39
CA LEU A 15 -28.64 21.81 -7.95
C LEU A 15 -29.70 21.03 -7.14
N LEU A 16 -30.95 21.03 -7.58
CA LEU A 16 -32.02 20.21 -6.98
C LEU A 16 -31.73 18.71 -7.10
N ALA A 17 -31.26 18.25 -8.26
CA ALA A 17 -30.86 16.85 -8.47
C ALA A 17 -29.71 16.47 -7.54
N MET A 18 -28.69 17.33 -7.39
CA MET A 18 -27.57 17.10 -6.46
C MET A 18 -28.01 17.07 -4.99
N HIS A 19 -29.01 17.88 -4.61
CA HIS A 19 -29.61 17.82 -3.27
C HIS A 19 -30.42 16.55 -3.02
N LEU A 20 -31.16 16.06 -4.02
CA LEU A 20 -31.91 14.81 -3.92
C LEU A 20 -30.99 13.58 -3.83
N VAL A 21 -29.86 13.56 -4.54
CA VAL A 21 -28.85 12.49 -4.44
C VAL A 21 -28.22 12.43 -3.05
N ARG A 22 -28.17 13.55 -2.32
CA ARG A 22 -27.60 13.63 -0.96
C ARG A 22 -28.49 13.02 0.13
N ALA A 23 -29.74 12.66 -0.20
CA ALA A 23 -30.74 12.17 0.75
C ALA A 23 -30.89 10.64 0.79
N THR A 24 -30.07 9.88 0.08
CA THR A 24 -29.96 8.43 0.35
C THR A 24 -28.99 8.24 1.52
N GLY A 25 -29.52 8.35 2.73
CA GLY A 25 -28.84 7.85 3.92
C GLY A 25 -28.38 6.43 3.64
N SER A 26 -27.07 6.19 3.73
CA SER A 26 -26.47 4.87 3.51
C SER A 26 -26.99 3.93 4.59
N ALA A 27 -28.08 3.20 4.28
CA ALA A 27 -28.49 2.06 5.05
C ALA A 27 -27.38 1.02 4.89
N ARG A 28 -26.49 0.94 5.88
CA ARG A 28 -25.41 -0.04 5.94
C ARG A 28 -26.04 -1.44 5.86
N ASN A 29 -26.02 -2.03 4.67
CA ASN A 29 -26.47 -3.40 4.46
C ASN A 29 -25.71 -4.33 5.42
N LYS A 30 -26.44 -5.25 6.06
CA LYS A 30 -25.83 -6.30 6.87
C LYS A 30 -24.93 -7.11 5.93
N ARG A 31 -23.62 -7.11 6.20
CA ARG A 31 -22.66 -7.94 5.49
C ARG A 31 -22.82 -9.37 6.00
N PHE A 32 -23.57 -10.18 5.29
CA PHE A 32 -23.55 -11.63 5.50
C PHE A 32 -22.28 -12.18 4.84
N LEU A 33 -21.48 -12.86 5.63
CA LEU A 33 -20.30 -13.55 5.15
C LEU A 33 -20.79 -14.85 4.49
N ILE A 34 -20.82 -14.87 3.16
CA ILE A 34 -21.23 -16.05 2.40
C ILE A 34 -20.06 -17.03 2.45
N PHE A 35 -20.24 -18.13 3.17
CA PHE A 35 -19.36 -19.29 3.11
C PHE A 35 -19.92 -20.26 2.05
N PRO A 36 -19.37 -20.31 0.82
CA PRO A 36 -19.81 -21.29 -0.15
C PRO A 36 -19.38 -22.70 0.29
N GLU A 37 -20.34 -23.62 0.43
CA GLU A 37 -20.07 -25.00 0.88
C GLU A 37 -19.33 -25.86 -0.17
N GLY A 38 -19.25 -25.38 -1.42
CA GLY A 38 -18.62 -26.07 -2.54
C GLY A 38 -17.41 -25.32 -3.06
N ALA A 39 -16.22 -25.79 -2.69
CA ALA A 39 -14.89 -25.32 -3.09
C ALA A 39 -14.47 -23.94 -2.53
N PRO A 40 -13.20 -23.78 -2.10
CA PRO A 40 -12.70 -22.47 -1.70
C PRO A 40 -12.73 -21.54 -2.91
N THR A 41 -13.60 -20.53 -2.87
CA THR A 41 -13.64 -19.48 -3.89
C THR A 41 -12.30 -18.76 -3.88
N ARG A 42 -11.54 -18.84 -4.99
CA ARG A 42 -10.25 -18.17 -5.13
C ARG A 42 -10.49 -16.80 -5.74
N HIS A 43 -10.21 -15.74 -5.01
CA HIS A 43 -10.11 -14.41 -5.60
C HIS A 43 -8.72 -14.27 -6.21
N GLN A 44 -8.67 -14.07 -7.52
CA GLN A 44 -7.42 -13.95 -8.26
C GLN A 44 -7.33 -12.54 -8.82
N PHE A 45 -6.24 -11.86 -8.50
CA PHE A 45 -5.85 -10.62 -9.16
C PHE A 45 -4.65 -10.92 -10.05
N ILE A 46 -4.80 -10.62 -11.34
CA ILE A 46 -3.75 -10.83 -12.34
C ILE A 46 -3.56 -9.49 -13.05
N GLY A 47 -2.35 -8.97 -12.96
CA GLY A 47 -1.93 -7.75 -13.67
C GLY A 47 -0.64 -8.04 -14.40
N GLY A 48 -0.51 -7.57 -15.63
CA GLY A 48 0.71 -7.76 -16.42
C GLY A 48 1.08 -6.49 -17.17
N ILE A 49 2.38 -6.25 -17.30
CA ILE A 49 2.96 -5.17 -18.09
C ILE A 49 3.88 -5.81 -19.13
N GLY A 50 3.65 -5.52 -20.41
CA GLY A 50 4.51 -5.94 -21.50
C GLY A 50 5.18 -4.72 -22.12
N ILE A 51 6.51 -4.71 -22.15
CA ILE A 51 7.30 -3.63 -22.76
C ILE A 51 7.98 -4.21 -24.01
N PRO A 52 7.74 -3.64 -25.20
CA PRO A 52 8.48 -4.03 -26.39
C PRO A 52 9.93 -3.56 -26.25
N VAL A 53 10.87 -4.47 -26.48
CA VAL A 53 12.31 -4.18 -26.55
C VAL A 53 12.66 -4.12 -28.03
N ASP A 54 13.13 -2.95 -28.47
CA ASP A 54 13.50 -2.71 -29.85
C ASP A 54 14.91 -3.26 -30.11
N LEU A 55 15.02 -4.33 -30.90
CA LEU A 55 16.30 -4.89 -31.37
C LEU A 55 16.37 -4.80 -32.90
N GLU A 56 17.59 -4.57 -33.40
CA GLU A 56 17.85 -4.19 -34.80
C GLU A 56 17.49 -5.27 -35.84
N TYR A 57 17.33 -6.53 -35.41
CA TYR A 57 17.01 -7.66 -36.29
C TYR A 57 15.78 -8.49 -35.86
N GLU A 58 15.22 -8.28 -34.67
CA GLU A 58 14.07 -9.06 -34.17
C GLU A 58 13.20 -8.24 -33.19
N SER A 59 11.87 -8.43 -33.23
CA SER A 59 10.97 -7.84 -32.24
C SER A 59 10.87 -8.74 -31.01
N LEU A 60 11.45 -8.33 -29.88
CA LEU A 60 11.35 -9.04 -28.60
C LEU A 60 10.48 -8.24 -27.63
N THR A 61 9.40 -8.83 -27.11
CA THR A 61 8.58 -8.19 -26.06
C THR A 61 8.87 -8.84 -24.72
N SER A 62 9.34 -8.05 -23.74
CA SER A 62 9.55 -8.52 -22.37
C SER A 62 8.30 -8.25 -21.54
N GLY A 63 7.78 -9.28 -20.85
CA GLY A 63 6.55 -9.20 -20.07
C GLY A 63 6.76 -9.57 -18.61
N TYR A 64 6.18 -8.77 -17.71
CA TYR A 64 6.13 -9.04 -16.28
C TYR A 64 4.68 -9.28 -15.87
N VAL A 65 4.40 -10.38 -15.18
CA VAL A 65 3.07 -10.74 -14.71
C VAL A 65 3.06 -10.88 -13.20
N LEU A 66 2.21 -10.11 -12.54
CA LEU A 66 1.90 -10.23 -11.13
C LEU A 66 0.60 -11.03 -10.97
N LYS A 67 0.68 -12.11 -10.20
CA LYS A 67 -0.47 -12.95 -9.85
C LYS A 67 -0.61 -13.02 -8.34
N ALA A 68 -1.65 -12.40 -7.80
CA ALA A 68 -2.04 -12.55 -6.41
C ALA A 68 -3.25 -13.47 -6.31
N MET A 69 -3.16 -14.47 -5.43
CA MET A 69 -4.22 -15.44 -5.18
C MET A 69 -4.64 -15.35 -3.72
N TYR A 70 -5.88 -14.98 -3.47
CA TYR A 70 -6.46 -14.95 -2.13
C TYR A 70 -7.49 -16.07 -1.99
N TRP A 71 -7.26 -16.91 -1.00
CA TRP A 71 -8.17 -18.00 -0.66
C TRP A 71 -9.25 -17.46 0.27
N LEU A 72 -10.52 -17.51 -0.16
CA LEU A 72 -11.59 -17.15 0.75
C LEU A 72 -11.73 -18.23 1.84
N PRO A 73 -11.79 -17.84 3.12
CA PRO A 73 -12.01 -18.78 4.21
C PRO A 73 -13.37 -19.44 4.07
N TYR A 74 -13.40 -20.73 4.31
CA TYR A 74 -14.59 -21.58 4.24
C TYR A 74 -15.25 -21.79 5.62
N ASN A 75 -14.67 -21.22 6.69
CA ASN A 75 -15.12 -21.41 8.06
C ASN A 75 -14.90 -20.15 8.92
N GLU A 76 -15.74 -19.95 9.92
CA GLU A 76 -15.72 -18.85 10.90
C GLU A 76 -14.47 -18.86 11.81
N THR A 77 -13.88 -20.04 12.02
CA THR A 77 -12.66 -20.19 12.82
C THR A 77 -11.46 -19.47 12.22
N HIS A 78 -11.36 -19.39 10.89
CA HIS A 78 -10.28 -18.68 10.18
C HIS A 78 -10.29 -17.16 10.41
N PHE A 79 -11.44 -16.57 10.77
CA PHE A 79 -11.53 -15.15 11.10
C PHE A 79 -11.20 -14.84 12.56
N ARG A 80 -11.22 -15.85 13.42
CA ARG A 80 -10.88 -15.70 14.84
C ARG A 80 -9.37 -15.72 15.07
N GLU A 81 -8.63 -16.32 14.15
CA GLU A 81 -7.18 -16.19 14.08
C GLU A 81 -6.80 -14.76 13.67
N ASN A 82 -5.93 -14.13 14.46
CA ASN A 82 -5.43 -12.81 14.15
C ASN A 82 -4.64 -12.88 12.83
N PRO A 83 -5.09 -12.23 11.74
CA PRO A 83 -4.43 -12.34 10.44
C PRO A 83 -2.97 -11.84 10.45
N TYR A 84 -2.63 -10.99 11.41
CA TYR A 84 -1.29 -10.43 11.57
C TYR A 84 -0.37 -11.31 12.42
N LEU A 85 -0.91 -12.31 13.13
CA LEU A 85 -0.19 -13.22 14.03
C LEU A 85 -0.81 -14.63 13.94
N PRO A 86 -0.57 -15.37 12.84
CA PRO A 86 -0.98 -16.77 12.77
C PRO A 86 -0.21 -17.56 13.84
N GLU A 87 -0.93 -18.16 14.78
CA GLU A 87 -0.35 -19.02 15.81
C GLU A 87 -0.01 -20.37 15.15
N TYR A 88 1.16 -20.44 14.51
CA TYR A 88 1.63 -21.68 13.90
C TYR A 88 1.83 -22.71 15.01
N LYS A 89 0.89 -23.66 15.12
CA LYS A 89 1.04 -24.82 16.01
C LYS A 89 2.24 -25.63 15.53
N ASN A 90 3.38 -25.37 16.15
CA ASN A 90 4.53 -26.24 16.05
C ASN A 90 4.16 -27.55 16.72
N GLU A 91 3.75 -28.56 15.95
CA GLU A 91 3.79 -29.96 16.42
C GLU A 91 5.26 -30.39 16.49
N LEU A 92 6.02 -29.78 17.42
CA LEU A 92 7.35 -30.23 17.75
C LEU A 92 7.21 -31.52 18.56
N PRO A 93 7.94 -32.60 18.21
CA PRO A 93 7.95 -33.81 19.00
C PRO A 93 8.47 -33.49 20.40
N ASN A 94 7.86 -34.13 21.39
CA ASN A 94 8.08 -33.90 22.81
C ASN A 94 9.55 -34.13 23.20
N VAL A 95 10.36 -33.07 23.23
CA VAL A 95 11.72 -33.07 23.77
C VAL A 95 11.71 -32.31 25.09
N ASN A 96 11.69 -33.07 26.17
CA ASN A 96 11.92 -32.72 27.58
C ASN A 96 12.06 -31.21 27.90
N ASN A 97 10.93 -30.65 28.34
CA ASN A 97 10.74 -29.32 28.89
C ASN A 97 11.69 -28.94 30.06
N ARG A 98 12.91 -28.47 29.78
CA ARG A 98 13.75 -27.78 30.78
C ARG A 98 14.53 -26.56 30.28
N ALA A 99 14.27 -26.09 29.08
CA ALA A 99 14.74 -24.78 28.62
C ALA A 99 13.61 -24.15 27.81
N PHE A 100 13.37 -22.84 27.93
CA PHE A 100 12.28 -22.09 27.28
C PHE A 100 10.93 -22.06 28.00
N GLY A 101 10.96 -21.87 29.32
CA GLY A 101 9.91 -21.10 29.99
C GLY A 101 10.17 -19.61 29.79
N GLY A 102 9.58 -19.01 28.75
CA GLY A 102 9.68 -17.58 28.49
C GLY A 102 8.36 -17.03 27.96
N ASN A 103 7.80 -16.05 28.68
CA ASN A 103 6.64 -15.27 28.26
C ASN A 103 6.86 -14.70 26.84
N HIS A 104 6.21 -15.28 25.83
CA HIS A 104 6.31 -14.85 24.43
C HIS A 104 5.21 -13.86 24.00
N HIS A 105 4.82 -12.93 24.88
CA HIS A 105 4.21 -11.65 24.46
C HIS A 105 5.30 -10.60 24.22
N ARG A 106 6.34 -10.97 23.46
CA ARG A 106 7.28 -10.00 22.90
C ARG A 106 6.67 -9.56 21.58
N GLU A 107 5.99 -8.42 21.61
CA GLU A 107 5.64 -7.61 20.44
C GLU A 107 6.86 -7.59 19.49
N ARG A 108 6.85 -8.47 18.48
CA ARG A 108 7.94 -8.57 17.51
C ARG A 108 7.85 -7.30 16.66
N ARG A 109 8.55 -6.25 17.08
CA ARG A 109 8.78 -5.07 16.23
C ARG A 109 9.44 -5.56 14.95
N SER A 110 8.76 -5.43 13.82
CA SER A 110 9.27 -5.81 12.51
C SER A 110 10.35 -4.85 12.04
N THR A 111 11.16 -5.27 11.07
CA THR A 111 12.08 -4.42 10.30
C THR A 111 11.65 -4.30 8.84
N LEU A 112 10.47 -4.84 8.50
CA LEU A 112 9.97 -5.03 7.13
C LEU A 112 10.06 -3.75 6.30
N ARG A 113 9.75 -2.61 6.92
CA ARG A 113 9.76 -1.33 6.22
C ARG A 113 11.16 -0.89 5.80
N TRP A 114 12.16 -1.13 6.65
CA TRP A 114 13.55 -0.86 6.33
C TRP A 114 14.03 -1.81 5.23
N ASP A 115 13.65 -3.09 5.32
CA ASP A 115 13.98 -4.09 4.29
C ASP A 115 13.42 -3.68 2.91
N ILE A 116 12.21 -3.10 2.86
CA ILE A 116 11.63 -2.60 1.60
C ILE A 116 12.43 -1.42 1.04
N TYR A 117 12.85 -0.48 1.90
CA TYR A 117 13.66 0.66 1.47
C TYR A 117 15.05 0.23 1.00
N ASP A 118 15.63 -0.78 1.65
CA ASP A 118 16.89 -1.38 1.23
C ASP A 118 16.77 -1.98 -0.16
N ILE A 119 15.74 -2.81 -0.40
CA ILE A 119 15.45 -3.38 -1.72
C ILE A 119 15.27 -2.27 -2.77
N LEU A 120 14.53 -1.20 -2.44
CA LEU A 120 14.33 -0.09 -3.36
C LEU A 120 15.65 0.63 -3.66
N SER A 121 16.49 0.85 -2.65
CA SER A 121 17.79 1.48 -2.80
C SER A 121 18.73 0.65 -3.68
N GLU A 122 18.76 -0.68 -3.50
CA GLU A 122 19.57 -1.59 -4.31
C GLU A 122 19.12 -1.59 -5.77
N ARG A 123 17.80 -1.58 -6.01
CA ARG A 123 17.24 -1.53 -7.36
C ARG A 123 17.58 -0.22 -8.06
N LEU A 124 17.44 0.91 -7.38
CA LEU A 124 17.81 2.22 -7.93
C LEU A 124 19.31 2.33 -8.20
N SER A 125 20.12 1.75 -7.32
CA SER A 125 21.57 1.64 -7.52
C SER A 125 21.94 0.81 -8.75
N SER A 126 21.19 -0.27 -9.01
CA SER A 126 21.38 -1.08 -10.22
C SER A 126 21.07 -0.33 -11.52
N TYR A 127 20.29 0.75 -11.45
CA TYR A 127 19.99 1.64 -12.58
C TYR A 127 20.97 2.82 -12.71
N GLY A 128 22.00 2.91 -11.86
CA GLY A 128 23.02 3.97 -11.91
C GLY A 128 22.72 5.20 -11.06
N TYR A 129 21.67 5.16 -10.24
CA TYR A 129 21.34 6.25 -9.31
C TYR A 129 21.99 6.05 -7.95
N LYS A 130 22.17 7.14 -7.17
CA LYS A 130 22.43 7.04 -5.73
C LYS A 130 21.18 6.54 -5.01
N GLY A 131 21.02 5.22 -4.93
CA GLY A 131 19.77 4.58 -4.53
C GLY A 131 19.26 5.01 -3.15
N GLN A 132 20.14 5.11 -2.15
CA GLN A 132 19.75 5.56 -0.81
C GLN A 132 19.25 7.01 -0.79
N GLU A 133 19.93 7.92 -1.48
CA GLU A 133 19.50 9.32 -1.57
C GLU A 133 18.18 9.46 -2.32
N CYS A 134 17.97 8.67 -3.38
CA CYS A 134 16.72 8.67 -4.13
C CYS A 134 15.54 8.18 -3.27
N VAL A 135 15.73 7.16 -2.42
CA VAL A 135 14.69 6.73 -1.47
C VAL A 135 14.39 7.82 -0.44
N MET A 136 15.40 8.48 0.12
CA MET A 136 15.21 9.60 1.05
C MET A 136 14.49 10.77 0.38
N LYS A 137 14.84 11.09 -0.87
CA LYS A 137 14.15 12.11 -1.67
C LYS A 137 12.67 11.77 -1.86
N ALA A 138 12.37 10.53 -2.25
CA ALA A 138 10.99 10.06 -2.41
C ALA A 138 10.18 10.15 -1.10
N ILE A 139 10.79 9.81 0.05
CA ILE A 139 10.19 9.98 1.37
C ILE A 139 9.93 11.46 1.65
N CYS A 140 10.91 12.32 1.44
CA CYS A 140 10.76 13.76 1.67
C CYS A 140 9.63 14.34 0.80
N GLU A 141 9.65 14.09 -0.51
CA GLU A 141 8.65 14.60 -1.46
C GLU A 141 7.24 14.07 -1.13
N ALA A 142 7.12 12.80 -0.75
CA ALA A 142 5.85 12.20 -0.33
C ALA A 142 5.24 12.91 0.88
N ASN A 143 6.07 13.34 1.83
CA ASN A 143 5.62 14.00 3.07
C ASN A 143 5.61 15.54 3.00
N ALA A 144 6.17 16.13 1.95
CA ALA A 144 6.09 17.57 1.66
C ALA A 144 4.75 17.98 1.02
N MET A 145 4.00 17.02 0.49
CA MET A 145 2.71 17.30 -0.15
C MET A 145 1.65 17.71 0.88
N THR A 146 1.06 18.89 0.69
CA THR A 146 -0.11 19.33 1.46
C THR A 146 -1.36 18.66 0.89
N PHE A 147 -2.03 17.84 1.70
CA PHE A 147 -3.16 17.00 1.29
C PHE A 147 -4.28 17.79 0.58
N VAL A 148 -4.32 17.71 -0.75
CA VAL A 148 -5.51 18.09 -1.54
C VAL A 148 -6.46 16.89 -1.56
N ARG A 149 -7.76 17.15 -1.37
CA ARG A 149 -8.85 16.17 -1.11
C ARG A 149 -9.11 15.06 -2.17
N HIS A 150 -8.19 14.77 -3.09
CA HIS A 150 -8.45 13.94 -4.28
C HIS A 150 -7.37 12.88 -4.61
N TYR A 151 -6.76 12.22 -3.61
CA TYR A 151 -5.90 11.07 -3.92
C TYR A 151 -6.72 9.82 -4.23
N ASP A 152 -6.33 9.12 -5.30
CA ASP A 152 -6.77 7.75 -5.56
C ASP A 152 -6.18 6.79 -4.50
N VAL A 153 -6.78 5.61 -4.36
CA VAL A 153 -6.34 4.56 -3.39
C VAL A 153 -4.84 4.26 -3.51
N PHE A 154 -4.31 4.27 -4.73
CA PHE A 154 -2.88 4.07 -4.96
C PHE A 154 -2.02 5.21 -4.40
N GLY A 155 -2.48 6.45 -4.49
CA GLY A 155 -1.79 7.60 -3.91
C GLY A 155 -1.74 7.54 -2.38
N GLU A 156 -2.86 7.15 -1.75
CA GLU A 156 -2.89 6.91 -0.29
C GLU A 156 -1.94 5.76 0.11
N LEU A 157 -1.92 4.67 -0.67
CA LEU A 157 -1.02 3.55 -0.42
C LEU A 157 0.46 3.97 -0.52
N MET A 158 0.82 4.73 -1.56
CA MET A 158 2.19 5.20 -1.74
C MET A 158 2.59 6.18 -0.65
N HIS A 159 1.69 7.07 -0.23
CA HIS A 159 1.95 7.93 0.92
C HIS A 159 2.23 7.10 2.18
N ILE A 160 1.42 6.07 2.48
CA ILE A 160 1.68 5.21 3.64
C ILE A 160 3.03 4.51 3.49
N LEU A 161 3.37 3.99 2.30
CA LEU A 161 4.63 3.33 2.01
C LEU A 161 5.86 4.24 2.14
N PHE A 162 5.71 5.56 1.95
CA PHE A 162 6.78 6.55 2.05
C PHE A 162 6.71 7.48 3.28
N SER A 163 5.83 7.22 4.24
CA SER A 163 5.83 7.84 5.59
C SER A 163 6.34 6.89 6.70
N PRO A 164 7.67 6.85 6.98
CA PRO A 164 8.30 6.01 8.00
C PRO A 164 7.60 5.98 9.35
N SER A 165 6.96 7.07 9.76
CA SER A 165 6.26 7.19 11.04
C SER A 165 4.92 6.44 11.11
N THR A 166 4.40 5.92 9.98
CA THR A 166 3.12 5.19 9.93
C THR A 166 3.21 3.76 10.49
N SER A 167 4.42 3.21 10.60
CA SER A 167 4.66 1.88 11.18
C SER A 167 5.49 1.96 12.46
N ARG A 168 5.37 0.92 13.30
CA ARG A 168 6.13 0.77 14.55
C ARG A 168 7.25 -0.25 14.40
N ASP A 169 8.12 -0.02 13.43
CA ASP A 169 9.29 -0.89 13.19
C ASP A 169 10.42 -0.63 14.21
N MET A 170 11.30 -1.61 14.37
CA MET A 170 12.48 -1.50 15.24
C MET A 170 13.49 -0.51 14.66
N ASP A 171 14.00 0.42 15.48
CA ASP A 171 14.99 1.39 15.03
C ASP A 171 16.31 0.70 14.65
N THR A 172 16.82 1.03 13.47
CA THR A 172 18.18 0.70 12.97
C THR A 172 18.96 1.99 12.73
N GLU A 173 20.28 1.91 12.56
CA GLU A 173 21.12 3.07 12.23
C GLU A 173 20.59 3.80 10.98
N MET A 174 20.24 3.05 9.93
CA MET A 174 19.72 3.61 8.68
C MET A 174 18.28 4.16 8.79
N SER A 175 17.48 3.61 9.71
CA SER A 175 16.10 4.08 9.93
C SER A 175 16.02 5.54 10.37
N GLN A 176 17.07 6.05 11.02
CA GLN A 176 17.13 7.43 11.47
C GLN A 176 17.14 8.40 10.28
N ASN A 177 17.92 8.08 9.24
CA ASN A 177 18.02 8.88 8.03
C ASN A 177 16.67 8.97 7.29
N PHE A 178 15.93 7.84 7.21
CA PHE A 178 14.60 7.83 6.60
C PHE A 178 13.59 8.67 7.40
N LYS A 179 13.61 8.58 8.73
CA LYS A 179 12.74 9.39 9.61
C LYS A 179 13.09 10.87 9.57
N GLU A 180 14.36 11.21 9.35
CA GLU A 180 14.78 12.59 9.16
C GLU A 180 14.27 13.18 7.85
N ALA A 181 14.35 12.42 6.75
CA ALA A 181 13.79 12.82 5.45
C ALA A 181 12.28 13.10 5.52
N GLU A 182 11.53 12.29 6.27
CA GLU A 182 10.09 12.52 6.52
C GLU A 182 9.84 13.84 7.25
N LYS A 183 10.59 14.11 8.32
CA LYS A 183 10.46 15.36 9.10
C LYS A 183 10.80 16.58 8.26
N GLN A 184 11.79 16.48 7.39
CA GLN A 184 12.18 17.55 6.50
C GLN A 184 11.08 17.87 5.50
N GLY A 185 10.50 16.86 4.86
CA GLY A 185 9.34 17.03 3.98
C GLY A 185 8.19 17.72 4.72
N ALA A 186 7.87 17.25 5.92
CA ALA A 186 6.75 17.78 6.71
C ALA A 186 6.94 19.23 7.21
N SER A 187 8.17 19.70 7.39
CA SER A 187 8.47 20.99 8.03
C SER A 187 8.96 22.09 7.08
N LEU A 188 9.81 21.73 6.12
CA LEU A 188 10.51 22.67 5.25
C LEU A 188 10.00 22.59 3.81
N GLY A 189 9.53 21.42 3.38
CA GLY A 189 9.11 21.16 2.00
C GLY A 189 10.24 21.25 0.96
N ASP A 190 11.49 21.44 1.39
CA ASP A 190 12.68 21.47 0.55
C ASP A 190 13.39 20.11 0.60
N CYS A 191 13.25 19.36 -0.50
CA CYS A 191 13.77 17.99 -0.66
C CYS A 191 14.94 17.92 -1.65
N ASP A 192 15.44 19.06 -2.14
CA ASP A 192 16.53 19.11 -3.12
C ASP A 192 17.91 18.86 -2.51
N ILE A 193 17.99 18.75 -1.18
CA ILE A 193 19.21 18.34 -0.48
C ILE A 193 19.65 16.91 -0.81
N TYR A 194 18.74 16.09 -1.33
CA TYR A 194 18.99 14.72 -1.73
C TYR A 194 19.29 14.70 -3.24
N GLU A 195 20.50 14.28 -3.61
CA GLU A 195 20.95 14.30 -4.99
C GLU A 195 20.70 12.95 -5.65
N SER A 196 19.50 12.79 -6.21
CA SER A 196 19.08 11.55 -6.87
C SER A 196 19.63 11.38 -8.30
N LEU A 197 20.66 12.15 -8.70
CA LEU A 197 21.21 12.12 -10.05
C LEU A 197 22.07 10.86 -10.32
N LEU A 198 22.25 10.58 -11.60
CA LEU A 198 23.03 9.46 -12.12
C LEU A 198 24.53 9.68 -11.86
N LEU A 199 25.23 8.62 -11.44
CA LEU A 199 26.69 8.60 -11.33
C LEU A 199 27.37 8.49 -12.71
#